data_AF-A0A3A9JZV4-F1
#
_entry.id   AF-A0A3A9JZV4-F1
#
_cell.length_a   1.000
_cell.length_b   1.000
_cell.length_c   1.000
_cell.angle_alpha   90.00
_cell.angle_beta   90.00
_cell.angle_gamma   90.00
#
_symmetry.space_group_name_H-M   'P 1'
#
loop_
_entity.id
_entity.type
_entity.pdbx_description
1 polymer ?
#
loop_
_entity_poly.entity_id
_entity_poly.type
_entity_poly.pdbx_seq_one_letter_code
_entity_poly.pdbx_strand_id
1 'polypeptide(L)' 'MSVRDILLLGNPHLYCVSEPIKNNEIQYIETVVQDLHDTLLDFRSKYNAGRAIADPQRGVLKRLML' A
#
# COMPACT_ATOMS: atom_id res chain seq x y z
N MET A 1 -3.62 0.71 12.54
CA MET A 1 -2.63 0.90 13.63
C MET A 1 -1.24 0.35 13.28
N SER A 2 -0.91 0.12 11.99
CA SER A 2 0.45 -0.23 11.59
C SER A 2 0.90 0.65 10.42
N VAL A 3 1.85 1.55 10.69
CA VAL A 3 2.60 2.23 9.63
C VAL A 3 3.55 1.19 9.05
N ARG A 4 3.53 1.01 7.73
CA ARG A 4 4.44 0.06 7.06
C ARG A 4 5.46 0.77 6.18
N ASP A 5 6.54 0.06 5.93
CA ASP A 5 7.61 0.55 5.09
C ASP A 5 7.16 0.71 3.64
N ILE A 6 7.57 1.82 3.04
CA ILE A 6 7.34 2.12 1.63
C ILE A 6 8.60 1.70 0.87
N LEU A 7 8.45 0.77 -0.07
CA LEU A 7 9.48 0.37 -0.99
C LEU A 7 9.88 1.56 -1.88
N LEU A 8 11.18 1.81 -1.95
CA LEU A 8 11.75 2.88 -2.76
C LEU A 8 12.04 2.39 -4.19
N LEU A 9 12.22 3.36 -5.09
CA LEU A 9 12.62 3.11 -6.47
C LEU A 9 13.91 2.28 -6.52
N GLY A 10 13.97 1.36 -7.48
CA GLY A 10 15.05 0.37 -7.60
C GLY A 10 14.75 -0.97 -6.92
N ASN A 11 13.68 -1.07 -6.14
CA ASN A 11 13.23 -2.37 -5.62
C ASN A 11 12.56 -3.20 -6.74
N PRO A 12 13.01 -4.44 -7.01
CA PRO A 12 12.47 -5.28 -8.08
C PRO A 12 10.98 -5.63 -7.91
N HIS A 13 10.48 -5.65 -6.67
CA HIS A 13 9.08 -5.96 -6.40
C HIS A 13 8.11 -4.92 -6.98
N LEU A 14 8.56 -3.67 -7.18
CA LEU A 14 7.76 -2.61 -7.80
C LEU A 14 7.51 -2.85 -9.31
N TYR A 15 8.24 -3.78 -9.93
CA TYR A 15 8.10 -4.15 -11.34
C TYR A 15 7.29 -5.42 -11.55
N CYS A 16 6.88 -6.10 -10.47
CA CYS A 16 6.07 -7.30 -10.56
C CYS A 16 4.60 -6.95 -10.85
N VAL A 17 3.95 -7.76 -11.70
CA VAL A 17 2.53 -7.59 -12.01
C VAL A 17 1.69 -7.90 -10.76
N SER A 18 0.84 -6.96 -10.38
CA SER A 18 -0.09 -7.14 -9.25
C SER A 18 -1.25 -8.06 -9.62
N GLU A 19 -1.64 -8.90 -8.67
CA GLU A 19 -2.75 -9.83 -8.81
C GLU A 19 -4.10 -9.14 -8.53
N PRO A 20 -5.18 -9.59 -9.20
CA PRO A 20 -6.52 -9.20 -8.82
C PRO A 20 -6.86 -9.69 -7.41
N ILE A 21 -7.70 -8.94 -6.71
CA ILE A 21 -8.24 -9.35 -5.41
C ILE A 21 -9.31 -10.42 -5.63
N LYS A 22 -9.23 -11.51 -4.87
CA LYS A 22 -10.21 -12.61 -4.93
C LYS A 22 -11.34 -12.39 -3.91
N ASN A 23 -12.50 -13.02 -4.13
CA ASN A 23 -13.66 -12.86 -3.24
C ASN A 23 -13.39 -13.28 -1.78
N ASN A 24 -12.53 -14.28 -1.57
CA ASN A 24 -12.12 -14.73 -0.23
C ASN A 24 -11.16 -13.76 0.47
N GLU A 25 -10.61 -12.77 -0.25
CA GLU A 25 -9.69 -11.76 0.27
C GLU A 25 -10.42 -10.46 0.66
N ILE A 26 -11.72 -10.34 0.34
CA ILE A 26 -12.52 -9.12 0.59
C ILE A 26 -12.50 -8.73 2.06
N GLN A 27 -12.58 -9.70 2.97
CA GLN A 27 -12.57 -9.44 4.41
C GLN A 27 -11.28 -8.75 4.89
N TYR A 28 -10.17 -8.91 4.18
CA TYR A 28 -8.90 -8.29 4.52
C TYR A 28 -8.74 -6.88 3.92
N ILE A 29 -9.57 -6.51 2.94
CA ILE A 29 -9.46 -5.22 2.23
C ILE A 29 -9.59 -4.06 3.21
N GLU A 30 -10.55 -4.09 4.14
CA GLU A 30 -10.73 -3.01 5.12
C GLU A 30 -9.47 -2.78 5.96
N THR A 31 -8.81 -3.87 6.34
CA THR A 31 -7.54 -3.79 7.09
C THR A 31 -6.43 -3.19 6.23
N VAL A 32 -6.32 -3.61 4.97
CA VAL A 32 -5.30 -3.08 4.03
C VAL A 32 -5.54 -1.60 3.74
N VAL A 33 -6.79 -1.20 3.56
CA VAL A 33 -7.21 0.20 3.37
C VAL A 33 -6.81 1.06 4.57
N GLN A 34 -7.07 0.59 5.80
CA GLN A 34 -6.68 1.30 7.00
C GLN A 34 -5.15 1.44 7.10
N ASP A 35 -4.44 0.36 6.80
CA ASP A 35 -2.97 0.31 6.79
C ASP A 35 -2.37 1.27 5.74
N LEU A 36 -2.96 1.37 4.55
CA LEU A 36 -2.56 2.31 3.48
C LEU A 36 -2.81 3.76 3.93
N HIS A 37 -3.98 4.02 4.50
CA HIS A 37 -4.34 5.34 5.01
C HIS A 37 -3.41 5.80 6.14
N ASP A 38 -3.15 4.94 7.13
CA ASP A 38 -2.23 5.23 8.24
C ASP A 38 -0.81 5.52 7.71
N THR A 39 -0.34 4.72 6.73
CA THR A 39 0.98 4.91 6.09
C THR A 39 1.05 6.23 5.31
N LEU A 40 -0.01 6.59 4.57
CA LEU A 40 -0.09 7.85 3.83
C LEU A 40 -0.08 9.06 4.77
N LEU A 41 -0.81 8.99 5.89
CA LEU A 41 -0.84 10.07 6.88
C LEU A 41 0.52 10.26 7.56
N ASP A 42 1.21 9.18 7.92
CA ASP A 42 2.56 9.25 8.48
C ASP A 42 3.55 9.87 7.49
N PHE A 43 3.52 9.43 6.22
CA PHE A 43 4.35 10.01 5.16
C PHE A 43 4.05 11.50 4.97
N ARG A 44 2.76 11.88 4.95
CA ARG A 44 2.35 13.27 4.83
C ARG A 44 2.78 14.10 6.03
N SER A 45 2.73 13.57 7.24
CA SER A 45 3.21 14.27 8.43
C SER A 45 4.71 14.51 8.41
N LYS A 46 5.50 13.60 7.83
CA LYS A 46 6.97 13.70 7.75
C LYS A 46 7.44 14.60 6.62
N TYR A 47 6.82 14.49 5.44
CA TYR A 47 7.31 15.11 4.21
C TYR A 47 6.41 16.22 3.67
N ASN A 48 5.25 16.48 4.30
CA ASN A 48 4.24 17.43 3.83
C ASN A 48 3.78 17.18 2.37
N ALA A 49 3.89 15.93 1.92
CA ALA A 49 3.59 15.49 0.57
C ALA A 49 2.94 14.09 0.59
N GLY A 50 2.42 13.63 -0.56
CA GLY A 50 1.72 12.36 -0.69
C GLY A 50 0.21 12.53 -0.72
N ARG A 51 -0.42 11.99 -1.78
CA ARG A 51 -1.88 12.02 -2.01
C ARG A 51 -2.49 10.66 -2.25
N ALA A 52 -1.67 9.69 -2.63
CA ALA A 52 -2.09 8.34 -2.95
C ALA A 52 -0.97 7.36 -2.60
N ILE A 53 -1.34 6.11 -2.33
CA ILE A 53 -0.43 4.99 -2.09
C ILE A 53 -1.02 3.70 -2.66
N ALA A 54 -0.16 2.86 -3.25
CA ALA A 54 -0.54 1.57 -3.80
C ALA A 54 -0.02 0.42 -2.92
N ASP A 55 -0.80 -0.65 -2.78
CA ASP A 55 -0.40 -1.82 -1.98
C ASP A 55 0.94 -2.48 -2.43
N PRO A 56 1.30 -2.49 -3.73
CA PRO A 56 2.62 -2.93 -4.19
C PRO A 56 3.78 -2.13 -3.59
N GLN A 57 3.56 -0.87 -3.20
CA GLN A 57 4.59 -0.05 -2.53
C GLN A 57 4.87 -0.52 -1.11
N ARG A 58 4.03 -1.39 -0.53
CA ARG A 58 4.30 -2.10 0.74
C ARG A 58 4.82 -3.53 0.53
N GLY A 59 5.09 -3.91 -0.72
CA GLY A 59 5.53 -5.26 -1.10
C GLY A 59 4.40 -6.28 -1.27
N VAL A 60 3.14 -5.87 -1.17
CA VAL A 60 1.98 -6.76 -1.38
C VAL A 60 1.47 -6.56 -2.81
N LEU A 61 1.61 -7.59 -3.66
CA LEU A 61 1.27 -7.51 -5.08
C LEU A 61 -0.24 -7.67 -5.34
N LYS A 62 -1.06 -6.80 -4.77
CA LYS A 62 -2.50 -6.74 -5.01
C LYS A 62 -2.88 -5.45 -5.72
N ARG A 63 -3.87 -5.54 -6.61
CA ARG A 63 -4.43 -4.39 -7.34
C ARG A 63 -5.33 -3.55 -6.44
N LEU A 64 -4.72 -2.85 -5.49
CA LEU A 64 -5.38 -1.93 -4.57
C LEU A 64 -4.57 -0.64 -4.46
N MET A 65 -5.26 0.49 -4.54
CA MET A 65 -4.69 1.82 -4.38
C MET A 65 -5.70 2.72 -3.67
N LEU A 66 -5.18 3.69 -2.92
CA LEU A 66 -5.97 4.68 -2.19
C LEU A 66 -5.43 6.07 -2.48
#